data_AF-A0A3F3GY16-F1
#
_entry.id   AF-A0A3F3GY16-F1
#
_cell.length_a   1.000
_cell.length_b   1.000
_cell.length_c   1.000
_cell.angle_alpha   90.00
_cell.angle_beta   90.00
_cell.angle_gamma   90.00
#
_symmetry.space_group_name_H-M   'P 1'
#
loop_
_entity.id
_entity.type
_entity.pdbx_description
1 polymer ?
#
loop_
_entity_poly.entity_id
_entity_poly.type
_entity_poly.pdbx_seq_one_letter_code
_entity_poly.pdbx_strand_id
1 'polypeptide(L)'
;MIWLNPIYQSPNKDNGYDISDYQAINLEFGTMQDFDNLLAAAHARDIKIVMDLVVNHSSDLHKWFIESRSSKDNDRRDFYIWRDPVDGHEPNNWSSFFSGSAWKFDEKSGQYYLHLFAEGQPDLNWKK
;
A
#
# COMPACT_ATOMS: atom_id res chain seq x y z
N MET A 1 -10.56 17.92 17.69
CA MET A 1 -10.03 16.72 17.01
C MET A 1 -9.54 17.13 15.63
N ILE A 2 -8.39 16.61 15.21
CA ILE A 2 -7.83 16.79 13.86
C ILE A 2 -7.72 15.40 13.25
N TRP A 3 -8.19 15.23 12.02
CA TRP A 3 -7.96 14.04 11.23
C TRP A 3 -6.93 14.37 10.15
N LEU A 4 -5.85 13.61 10.12
CA LEU A 4 -4.80 13.72 9.12
C LEU A 4 -5.03 12.67 8.04
N ASN A 5 -5.01 13.12 6.79
CA ASN A 5 -4.78 12.24 5.65
C ASN A 5 -3.39 11.56 5.76
N PRO A 6 -3.08 10.55 4.93
CA PRO A 6 -1.84 9.82 5.05
C PRO A 6 -0.61 10.72 5.02
N ILE A 7 0.19 10.67 6.10
CA ILE A 7 1.51 11.33 6.19
C ILE A 7 2.66 10.33 6.26
N TYR A 8 2.38 9.05 6.01
CA TYR A 8 3.37 7.98 6.01
C TYR A 8 4.29 8.06 4.80
N GLN A 9 5.47 7.45 4.88
CA GLN A 9 6.39 7.35 3.76
C GLN A 9 5.69 6.71 2.56
N SER A 10 5.71 7.40 1.43
CA SER A 10 4.99 7.05 0.21
C SER A 10 5.75 7.58 -1.02
N PRO A 11 5.70 6.89 -2.18
CA PRO A 11 6.13 7.45 -3.45
C PRO A 11 5.15 8.50 -4.01
N ASN A 12 4.01 8.71 -3.34
CA ASN A 12 3.03 9.74 -3.60
C ASN A 12 2.38 9.64 -4.99
N LYS A 13 2.13 8.41 -5.47
CA LYS A 13 1.40 8.18 -6.73
C LYS A 13 -0.11 8.37 -6.56
N ASP A 14 -0.62 8.26 -5.33
CA ASP A 14 -2.02 8.49 -4.97
C ASP A 14 -2.13 9.35 -3.70
N ASN A 15 -1.47 10.52 -3.69
CA ASN A 15 -1.55 11.50 -2.60
C ASN A 15 -1.33 10.92 -1.19
N GLY A 16 -0.39 9.97 -1.05
CA GLY A 16 0.00 9.34 0.21
C GLY A 16 -0.71 8.03 0.54
N TYR A 17 -1.72 7.62 -0.23
CA TYR A 17 -2.45 6.36 0.01
C TYR A 17 -1.67 5.11 -0.46
N ASP A 18 -0.63 5.28 -1.27
CA ASP A 18 0.34 4.25 -1.62
C ASP A 18 1.51 4.21 -0.61
N ILE A 19 1.30 3.61 0.57
CA ILE A 19 2.28 3.62 1.67
C ILE A 19 3.43 2.62 1.44
N SER A 20 4.68 3.07 1.46
CA SER A 20 5.89 2.24 1.32
C SER A 20 6.59 1.92 2.64
N ASP A 21 6.33 2.67 3.71
CA ASP A 21 6.70 2.31 5.08
C ASP A 21 5.69 2.90 6.09
N TYR A 22 4.91 2.01 6.73
CA TYR A 22 3.89 2.39 7.72
C TYR A 22 4.46 2.97 9.03
N GLN A 23 5.78 2.89 9.24
CA GLN A 23 6.45 3.34 10.48
C GLN A 23 7.31 4.60 10.27
N ALA A 24 7.31 5.16 9.06
CA ALA A 24 8.04 6.38 8.74
C ALA A 24 7.08 7.49 8.29
N ILE A 25 7.43 8.75 8.61
CA ILE A 25 6.75 9.94 8.10
C ILE A 25 7.34 10.29 6.74
N ASN A 26 6.50 10.73 5.80
CA ASN A 26 6.95 11.24 4.51
C ASN A 26 7.78 12.51 4.72
N LEU A 27 8.97 12.55 4.13
CA LEU A 27 9.89 13.69 4.23
C LEU A 27 9.30 15.01 3.72
N GLU A 28 8.27 14.98 2.87
CA GLU A 28 7.52 16.17 2.46
C GLU A 28 6.82 16.86 3.64
N PHE A 29 6.39 16.09 4.65
CA PHE A 29 5.69 16.60 5.83
C PHE A 29 6.59 16.79 7.06
N GLY A 30 7.82 16.26 7.01
CA GLY A 30 8.83 16.40 8.06
C GLY A 30 9.36 15.05 8.54
N THR A 31 9.73 15.00 9.81
CA THR A 31 10.33 13.82 10.45
C THR A 31 9.39 13.19 11.49
N MET A 32 9.73 12.00 11.99
CA MET A 32 9.02 11.42 13.13
C MET A 32 9.06 12.35 14.35
N GLN A 33 10.17 13.07 14.55
CA GLN A 33 10.30 14.03 15.64
C GLN A 33 9.31 15.21 15.49
N ASP A 34 9.03 15.64 14.26
CA ASP A 34 8.04 16.69 13.99
C ASP A 34 6.62 16.19 14.27
N PHE A 35 6.34 14.92 13.94
CA PHE A 35 5.06 14.29 14.32
C PHE A 35 4.89 14.17 15.84
N ASP A 36 5.94 13.79 16.57
CA ASP A 36 5.93 13.76 18.04
C ASP A 36 5.67 15.16 18.63
N ASN A 37 6.28 16.19 18.05
CA ASN A 37 6.06 17.58 18.45
C ASN A 37 4.61 18.03 18.19
N LEU A 38 4.05 17.69 17.03
CA LEU A 38 2.65 17.94 16.68
C LEU A 38 1.71 17.25 17.68
N LEU A 39 1.95 15.98 17.97
CA LEU A 39 1.14 15.19 18.89
C LEU A 39 1.16 15.76 20.31
N ALA A 40 2.35 16.11 20.82
CA ALA A 40 2.50 16.73 22.13
C ALA A 40 1.79 18.09 22.20
N ALA A 41 1.94 18.94 21.17
CA ALA A 41 1.30 20.24 21.11
C ALA A 41 -0.23 20.15 21.01
N ALA A 42 -0.76 19.17 20.27
CA ALA A 42 -2.19 18.90 20.17
C ALA A 42 -2.75 18.45 21.53
N HIS A 43 -2.11 17.47 22.18
CA HIS A 43 -2.55 16.96 23.48
C HIS A 43 -2.50 18.00 24.60
N ALA A 44 -1.49 18.88 24.60
CA ALA A 44 -1.44 20.01 25.54
C ALA A 44 -2.62 20.99 25.41
N ARG A 45 -3.35 20.94 24.28
CA ARG A 45 -4.54 21.75 23.98
C ARG A 45 -5.84 20.92 24.02
N ASP A 46 -5.78 19.71 24.55
CA ASP A 46 -6.87 18.72 24.55
C ASP A 46 -7.43 18.40 23.13
N ILE A 47 -6.58 18.53 22.11
CA ILE A 47 -6.89 18.15 20.74
C ILE A 47 -6.44 16.71 20.51
N LYS A 48 -7.36 15.84 20.10
CA LYS A 48 -7.03 14.47 19.63
C LYS A 48 -6.63 14.47 18.16
N ILE A 49 -5.68 13.61 17.80
CA ILE A 49 -5.28 13.34 16.42
C ILE A 49 -5.80 11.96 16.02
N VAL A 50 -6.42 11.89 14.85
CA VAL A 50 -6.81 10.64 14.16
C VAL A 50 -6.01 10.55 12.88
N MET A 51 -5.51 9.36 12.58
CA MET A 51 -4.71 9.05 11.39
C MET A 51 -5.52 8.20 10.43
N ASP A 52 -5.40 8.45 9.13
CA ASP A 52 -5.90 7.51 8.13
C ASP A 52 -5.16 6.16 8.21
N LEU A 53 -5.92 5.06 8.18
CA LEU A 53 -5.38 3.71 8.20
C LEU A 53 -5.61 3.02 6.85
N VAL A 54 -4.63 3.12 5.95
CA VAL A 54 -4.70 2.57 4.59
C VAL A 54 -4.12 1.17 4.56
N VAL A 55 -4.96 0.17 4.78
CA VAL A 55 -4.52 -1.24 4.93
C VAL A 55 -5.26 -2.21 3.99
N ASN A 56 -5.99 -1.70 3.00
CA ASN A 56 -6.46 -2.52 1.88
C ASN A 56 -5.29 -2.92 0.96
N HIS A 57 -4.39 -1.97 0.70
CA HIS A 57 -3.23 -2.11 -0.17
C HIS A 57 -2.01 -1.43 0.47
N SER A 58 -0.82 -1.74 -0.04
CA SER A 58 0.40 -0.96 0.21
C SER A 58 0.98 -0.46 -1.11
N SER A 59 2.03 0.36 -1.07
CA SER A 59 2.83 0.65 -2.26
C SER A 59 3.51 -0.61 -2.81
N ASP A 60 3.71 -0.67 -4.14
CA ASP A 60 4.59 -1.61 -4.83
C ASP A 60 6.08 -1.46 -4.46
N LEU A 61 6.44 -0.37 -3.79
CA LEU A 61 7.77 -0.15 -3.19
C LEU A 61 7.83 -0.55 -1.71
N HIS A 62 6.73 -1.03 -1.13
CA HIS A 62 6.75 -1.56 0.24
C HIS A 62 7.61 -2.81 0.32
N LYS A 63 8.40 -2.96 1.39
CA LYS A 63 9.33 -4.09 1.59
C LYS A 63 8.64 -5.44 1.43
N TRP A 64 7.41 -5.56 1.95
CA TRP A 64 6.59 -6.77 1.79
C TRP A 64 6.30 -7.09 0.33
N PHE A 65 5.93 -6.12 -0.51
CA PHE A 65 5.63 -6.40 -1.92
C PHE A 65 6.89 -6.76 -2.70
N ILE A 66 7.99 -6.06 -2.44
CA ILE A 66 9.30 -6.34 -3.05
C ILE A 66 9.73 -7.78 -2.75
N GLU A 67 9.58 -8.23 -1.50
CA GLU A 67 9.87 -9.61 -1.10
C GLU A 67 8.86 -10.59 -1.70
N SER A 68 7.56 -10.29 -1.62
CA SER A 68 6.47 -11.12 -2.15
C SER A 68 6.62 -11.44 -3.64
N ARG A 69 7.03 -10.43 -4.44
CA ARG A 69 7.22 -10.56 -5.88
C ARG A 69 8.56 -11.20 -6.28
N SER A 70 9.47 -11.40 -5.33
CA SER A 70 10.83 -11.89 -5.65
C SER A 70 10.87 -13.37 -6.07
N SER A 71 9.94 -14.17 -5.57
CA SER A 71 9.78 -15.59 -5.89
C SER A 71 8.33 -16.03 -5.66
N LYS A 72 7.95 -17.23 -6.15
CA LYS A 72 6.68 -17.88 -5.74
C LYS A 72 6.78 -18.57 -4.37
N ASP A 73 7.99 -18.76 -3.86
CA ASP A 73 8.30 -19.47 -2.62
C ASP A 73 9.07 -18.52 -1.68
N ASN A 74 8.34 -17.75 -0.89
CA ASN A 74 8.87 -16.88 0.16
C ASN A 74 7.79 -16.57 1.21
N ASP A 75 8.22 -16.19 2.42
CA ASP A 75 7.35 -15.96 3.58
C ASP A 75 6.37 -14.77 3.40
N ARG A 76 6.62 -13.90 2.42
CA ARG A 76 5.74 -12.78 2.08
C ARG A 76 4.89 -13.04 0.85
N ARG A 77 4.93 -14.23 0.24
CA ARG A 77 4.18 -14.50 -0.99
C ARG A 77 2.70 -14.25 -0.79
N ASP A 78 2.16 -14.81 0.30
CA ASP A 78 0.74 -14.72 0.63
C ASP A 78 0.33 -13.40 1.31
N PHE A 79 1.24 -12.42 1.44
CA PHE A 79 0.87 -11.08 1.88
C PHE A 79 0.07 -10.32 0.83
N TYR A 80 0.15 -10.74 -0.44
CA TYR A 80 -0.56 -10.14 -1.57
C TYR A 80 -1.29 -11.22 -2.36
N ILE A 81 -2.20 -10.79 -3.23
CA ILE A 81 -3.07 -11.71 -3.97
C ILE A 81 -2.46 -12.00 -5.34
N TRP A 82 -1.85 -13.18 -5.48
CA TRP A 82 -1.22 -13.66 -6.71
C TRP A 82 -2.02 -14.76 -7.39
N ARG A 83 -2.18 -14.72 -8.72
CA ARG A 83 -2.89 -15.75 -9.48
C ARG A 83 -2.21 -16.06 -10.81
N ASP A 84 -2.30 -17.31 -11.25
CA ASP A 84 -1.81 -17.71 -12.57
C ASP A 84 -2.69 -17.10 -13.69
N PRO A 85 -2.11 -16.87 -14.89
CA PRO A 85 -2.89 -16.55 -16.07
C PRO A 85 -3.94 -17.63 -16.38
N VAL A 86 -5.06 -17.23 -16.96
CA VAL A 86 -6.11 -18.14 -17.46
C VAL A 86 -6.18 -17.96 -18.97
N ASP A 87 -5.86 -19.01 -19.74
CA ASP A 87 -5.80 -18.98 -21.21
C ASP A 87 -4.91 -17.86 -21.79
N GLY A 88 -3.83 -17.50 -21.09
CA GLY A 88 -2.92 -16.42 -21.47
C GLY A 88 -3.42 -15.01 -21.15
N HIS A 89 -4.55 -14.90 -20.44
CA HIS A 89 -5.18 -13.65 -20.03
C HIS A 89 -5.21 -13.52 -18.49
N GLU A 90 -5.73 -12.39 -18.03
CA GLU A 90 -5.92 -12.08 -16.61
C GLU A 90 -6.80 -13.14 -15.91
N PRO A 91 -6.61 -13.38 -14.60
CA PRO A 91 -7.32 -14.42 -13.84
C PRO A 91 -8.84 -14.34 -13.89
N ASN A 92 -9.40 -13.13 -14.08
CA ASN A 92 -10.82 -12.89 -14.32
C ASN A 92 -11.01 -11.49 -14.95
N ASN A 93 -12.26 -11.08 -15.14
CA ASN A 93 -12.64 -9.81 -15.76
C ASN A 93 -12.76 -8.62 -14.78
N TRP A 94 -12.16 -8.67 -13.60
CA TRP A 94 -12.24 -7.57 -12.64
C TRP A 94 -11.52 -6.33 -13.16
N SER A 95 -12.12 -5.16 -12.95
CA SER A 95 -11.58 -3.86 -13.33
C SER A 95 -11.09 -3.10 -12.11
N SER A 96 -9.99 -2.35 -12.28
CA SER A 96 -9.52 -1.39 -11.28
C SER A 96 -10.48 -0.20 -11.22
N PHE A 97 -10.61 0.41 -10.04
CA PHE A 97 -11.35 1.66 -9.85
C PHE A 97 -10.72 2.85 -10.58
N PHE A 98 -9.42 2.80 -10.91
CA PHE A 98 -8.72 3.90 -11.54
C PHE A 98 -8.67 3.74 -13.07
N SER A 99 -8.26 2.57 -13.57
CA SER A 99 -8.30 2.27 -15.01
C SER A 99 -7.91 0.81 -15.30
N GLY A 100 -8.54 0.21 -16.32
CA GLY A 100 -8.11 -1.07 -16.88
C GLY A 100 -8.42 -2.28 -16.00
N SER A 101 -7.67 -3.37 -16.24
CA SER A 101 -7.76 -4.59 -15.43
C SER A 101 -7.32 -4.34 -13.99
N ALA A 102 -7.92 -5.04 -13.03
CA ALA A 102 -7.45 -5.09 -11.64
C ALA A 102 -6.24 -6.03 -11.46
N TRP A 103 -5.75 -6.64 -12.54
CA TRP A 103 -4.67 -7.61 -12.52
C TRP A 103 -3.49 -7.10 -13.32
N LYS A 104 -2.32 -7.02 -12.66
CA LYS A 104 -1.06 -6.66 -13.33
C LYS A 104 -0.13 -7.86 -13.40
N PHE A 105 0.32 -8.17 -14.61
CA PHE A 105 1.28 -9.24 -14.84
C PHE A 105 2.67 -8.87 -14.31
N ASP A 106 3.29 -9.79 -13.57
CA ASP A 106 4.67 -9.70 -13.13
C ASP A 106 5.50 -10.75 -13.87
N GLU A 107 6.34 -10.30 -14.80
CA GLU A 107 7.15 -11.17 -15.65
C GLU A 107 8.08 -12.11 -14.88
N LYS A 108 8.56 -11.67 -13.70
CA LYS A 108 9.50 -12.44 -12.87
C LYS A 108 8.86 -13.70 -12.30
N SER A 109 7.62 -13.58 -11.82
CA SER A 109 6.87 -14.72 -11.28
C SER A 109 6.00 -15.41 -12.32
N GLY A 110 5.72 -14.78 -13.46
CA GLY A 110 4.79 -15.30 -14.46
C GLY A 110 3.35 -15.36 -13.94
N GLN A 111 3.01 -14.53 -12.96
CA GLN A 111 1.69 -14.45 -12.32
C GLN A 111 1.19 -13.00 -12.32
N TYR A 112 -0.11 -12.85 -12.14
CA TYR A 112 -0.74 -11.56 -11.91
C TYR A 112 -0.85 -11.28 -10.41
N TYR A 113 -0.66 -10.02 -10.00
CA TYR A 113 -1.08 -9.53 -8.69
C TYR A 113 -2.33 -8.67 -8.81
N LEU A 114 -3.19 -8.70 -7.78
CA LEU A 114 -4.37 -7.86 -7.71
C LEU A 114 -4.01 -6.43 -7.28
N HIS A 115 -4.59 -5.46 -7.95
CA HIS A 115 -4.66 -4.05 -7.55
C HIS A 115 -6.06 -3.50 -7.86
N LEU A 116 -6.88 -3.27 -6.83
CA LEU A 116 -8.20 -2.67 -7.01
C LEU A 116 -8.11 -1.18 -7.34
N PHE A 117 -6.99 -0.53 -6.98
CA PHE A 117 -6.72 0.89 -7.25
C PHE A 117 -5.59 1.03 -8.28
N ALA A 118 -4.63 1.93 -8.09
CA ALA A 118 -3.51 2.10 -9.02
C ALA A 118 -2.66 0.83 -9.13
N GLU A 119 -1.97 0.64 -10.27
CA GLU A 119 -1.03 -0.49 -10.44
C GLU A 119 0.04 -0.52 -9.33
N GLY A 120 0.44 0.65 -8.82
CA GLY A 120 1.38 0.78 -7.70
C GLY A 120 0.80 0.50 -6.31
N GLN A 121 -0.46 0.07 -6.21
CA GLN A 121 -1.18 -0.22 -4.96
C GLN A 121 -1.64 -1.69 -4.91
N PRO A 122 -0.71 -2.66 -4.86
CA PRO A 122 -1.08 -4.07 -4.74
C PRO A 122 -1.85 -4.35 -3.45
N ASP A 123 -2.96 -5.10 -3.58
CA ASP A 123 -3.87 -5.41 -2.48
C ASP A 123 -3.25 -6.40 -1.50
N LEU A 124 -3.33 -6.06 -0.21
CA LEU A 124 -2.96 -6.93 0.88
C LEU A 124 -3.97 -8.08 0.97
N ASN A 125 -3.45 -9.28 1.20
CA ASN A 125 -4.28 -10.46 1.35
C ASN A 125 -4.72 -10.63 2.80
N TRP A 126 -6.00 -10.33 3.06
CA TRP A 126 -6.63 -10.48 4.37
C TRP A 126 -7.19 -11.86 4.66
N LYS A 127 -7.11 -12.80 3.70
CA LYS A 127 -7.53 -14.18 3.95
C LYS A 127 -6.50 -14.86 4.86
N LYS A 128 -6.85 -14.95 6.14
CA LYS A 128 -6.26 -15.86 7.12
C LYS A 128 -7.36 -16.77 7.66
#